data_AF-A0A7R7GDP1-F1
#
_entry.id   AF-A0A7R7GDP1-F1
#
_cell.length_a   1.000
_cell.length_b   1.000
_cell.length_c   1.000
_cell.angle_alpha   90.00
_cell.angle_beta   90.00
_cell.angle_gamma   90.00
#
_symmetry.space_group_name_H-M   'P 1'
#
loop_
_entity.id
_entity.type
_entity.pdbx_description
1 polymer ?
#
loop_
_entity_poly.entity_id
_entity_poly.type
_entity_poly.pdbx_seq_one_letter_code
_entity_poly.pdbx_strand_id
1 'polypeptide(L)'
;MKKNCNNCHFFAKSVLLKEDRSTSSVSAKERAVILQTKTKPDLQMYSWFRCYMGVWDEGIRKDEDFYKTVVGACRKNCFYYPVQKSMMFSAAEILQKRNAEYAAIKKSNKYTRISLWLAAGALLINALVGVIRLANGA
;
A
#
# COMPACT_ATOMS: atom_id res chain seq x y z
N MET A 1 -6.68 2.45 10.65
CA MET A 1 -7.16 1.07 10.32
C MET A 1 -5.98 0.12 10.24
N LYS A 2 -6.14 -1.13 10.74
CA LYS A 2 -5.11 -2.18 10.65
C LYS A 2 -4.95 -2.63 9.19
N LYS A 3 -3.71 -2.71 8.70
CA LYS A 3 -3.39 -3.23 7.36
C LYS A 3 -3.59 -4.75 7.34
N ASN A 4 -4.60 -5.22 6.64
CA ASN A 4 -4.89 -6.64 6.41
C ASN A 4 -5.62 -6.80 5.08
N CYS A 5 -5.86 -8.04 4.63
CA CYS A 5 -6.53 -8.28 3.35
C CYS A 5 -7.99 -7.81 3.37
N ASN A 6 -8.70 -7.96 4.49
CA ASN A 6 -10.08 -7.48 4.58
C ASN A 6 -10.24 -5.96 4.39
N ASN A 7 -9.20 -5.18 4.65
CA ASN A 7 -9.14 -3.74 4.39
C ASN A 7 -8.37 -3.37 3.11
N CYS A 8 -7.84 -4.36 2.39
CA CYS A 8 -7.06 -4.17 1.18
C CYS A 8 -7.96 -4.20 -0.05
N HIS A 9 -7.71 -3.28 -0.98
CA HIS A 9 -8.41 -3.23 -2.26
C HIS A 9 -8.14 -4.47 -3.11
N PHE A 10 -6.92 -5.02 -3.05
CA PHE A 10 -6.52 -6.22 -3.80
C PHE A 10 -6.99 -7.55 -3.18
N PHE A 11 -7.87 -7.51 -2.19
CA PHE A 11 -8.54 -8.72 -1.72
C PHE A 11 -9.65 -9.10 -2.69
N ALA A 12 -9.44 -10.25 -3.33
CA ALA A 12 -10.21 -10.70 -4.47
C ALA A 12 -10.83 -12.06 -4.21
N LYS A 13 -11.93 -12.33 -4.90
CA LYS A 13 -12.49 -13.65 -5.07
C LYS A 13 -12.41 -14.04 -6.54
N SER A 14 -12.09 -15.29 -6.80
CA SER A 14 -12.10 -15.88 -8.13
C SER A 14 -13.19 -16.93 -8.21
N VAL A 15 -13.83 -17.03 -9.36
CA VAL A 15 -14.89 -18.01 -9.65
C VAL A 15 -14.52 -18.71 -10.95
N LEU A 16 -14.67 -20.03 -10.98
CA LEU A 16 -14.54 -20.84 -12.19
C LEU A 16 -15.92 -21.25 -12.70
N LEU A 17 -16.30 -20.76 -13.88
CA LEU A 17 -17.59 -21.03 -14.53
C LEU A 17 -17.34 -21.62 -15.91
N LYS A 18 -17.62 -22.92 -16.10
CA LYS A 18 -17.57 -23.61 -17.42
C LYS A 18 -16.32 -23.23 -18.25
N GLU A 19 -15.14 -23.36 -17.65
CA GLU A 19 -13.81 -23.02 -18.21
C GLU A 19 -13.36 -21.55 -18.12
N ASP A 20 -14.27 -20.59 -17.88
CA ASP A 20 -13.89 -19.20 -17.65
C ASP A 20 -13.55 -18.91 -16.19
N ARG A 21 -12.38 -18.31 -15.96
CA ARG A 21 -11.97 -17.79 -14.65
C ARG A 21 -12.27 -16.30 -14.58
N SER A 22 -13.23 -15.92 -13.75
CA SER A 22 -13.51 -14.53 -13.41
C SER A 22 -12.91 -14.17 -12.06
N THR A 23 -12.36 -12.96 -11.94
CA THR A 23 -11.82 -12.43 -10.68
C THR A 23 -12.44 -11.07 -10.39
N SER A 24 -12.97 -10.91 -9.18
CA SER A 24 -13.65 -9.70 -8.74
C SER A 24 -13.21 -9.29 -7.34
N SER A 25 -13.42 -8.03 -6.98
CA SER A 25 -13.16 -7.54 -5.63
C SER A 25 -14.18 -8.11 -4.66
N VAL A 26 -13.72 -8.48 -3.46
CA VAL A 26 -14.62 -8.90 -2.38
C VAL A 26 -15.46 -7.69 -1.95
N SER A 27 -16.77 -7.86 -1.97
CA SER A 27 -17.72 -6.78 -1.69
C SER A 27 -17.70 -6.34 -0.22
N ALA A 28 -18.24 -5.15 0.06
CA ALA A 28 -18.36 -4.66 1.43
C ALA A 28 -19.21 -5.60 2.31
N LYS A 29 -20.26 -6.21 1.75
CA LYS A 29 -21.11 -7.17 2.47
C LYS A 29 -20.32 -8.42 2.86
N GLU A 30 -19.60 -9.01 1.92
CA GLU A 30 -18.74 -10.19 2.19
C GLU A 30 -17.65 -9.88 3.21
N ARG A 31 -17.01 -8.71 3.12
CA ARG A 31 -16.02 -8.25 4.11
C ARG A 31 -16.61 -8.10 5.51
N ALA A 32 -17.86 -7.65 5.62
CA ALA A 32 -18.56 -7.54 6.89
C ALA A 32 -18.84 -8.93 7.49
N VAL A 33 -19.28 -9.88 6.65
CA VAL A 33 -19.48 -11.28 7.06
C VAL A 33 -18.18 -11.87 7.62
N ILE A 34 -17.05 -11.72 6.92
CA ILE A 34 -15.74 -12.21 7.38
C ILE A 34 -15.39 -11.68 8.76
N LEU A 35 -15.67 -10.40 9.04
CA LEU A 35 -15.37 -9.81 10.35
C LEU A 35 -16.31 -10.32 11.45
N GLN A 36 -17.59 -10.50 11.14
CA GLN A 36 -18.60 -10.91 12.10
C GLN A 36 -18.50 -12.40 12.45
N THR A 37 -18.45 -13.25 11.43
CA THR A 37 -18.48 -14.71 11.62
C THR A 37 -17.09 -15.29 11.83
N LYS A 38 -16.04 -14.54 11.47
CA LYS A 38 -14.65 -15.03 11.41
C LYS A 38 -14.49 -16.28 10.54
N THR A 39 -15.38 -16.45 9.57
CA THR A 39 -15.38 -17.59 8.65
C THR A 39 -15.40 -17.10 7.21
N LYS A 40 -15.21 -18.05 6.30
CA LYS A 40 -15.34 -17.85 4.87
C LYS A 40 -16.83 -17.57 4.54
N PRO A 41 -17.16 -16.49 3.79
CA PRO A 41 -18.52 -16.28 3.29
C PRO A 41 -18.95 -17.46 2.44
N ASP A 42 -20.24 -17.79 2.47
CA ASP A 42 -20.76 -18.82 1.58
C ASP A 42 -20.60 -18.37 0.14
N LEU A 43 -19.96 -19.24 -0.63
CA LEU A 43 -19.37 -18.95 -1.92
C LEU A 43 -19.88 -19.99 -2.90
N GLN A 44 -20.19 -19.59 -4.13
CA GLN A 44 -20.66 -20.52 -5.17
C GLN A 44 -19.65 -21.65 -5.38
N MET A 45 -20.12 -22.81 -5.84
CA MET A 45 -19.27 -23.95 -6.19
C MET A 45 -18.13 -23.49 -7.11
N TYR A 46 -16.88 -23.86 -6.79
CA TYR A 46 -15.65 -23.43 -7.47
C TYR A 46 -15.27 -21.95 -7.35
N SER A 47 -15.51 -21.35 -6.19
CA SER A 47 -14.97 -20.02 -5.88
C SER A 47 -14.03 -20.02 -4.68
N TRP A 48 -13.02 -19.15 -4.72
CA TRP A 48 -11.98 -19.06 -3.70
C TRP A 48 -11.46 -17.64 -3.55
N PHE A 49 -10.79 -17.38 -2.42
CA PHE A 49 -10.21 -16.08 -2.14
C PHE A 49 -8.72 -16.04 -2.44
N ARG A 50 -8.24 -14.86 -2.85
CA ARG A 50 -6.83 -14.63 -3.15
C ARG A 50 -6.45 -13.17 -3.01
N CYS A 51 -5.15 -12.91 -3.07
CA CYS A 51 -4.62 -11.61 -3.40
C CYS A 51 -4.58 -11.42 -4.91
N TYR A 52 -5.14 -10.32 -5.42
CA TYR A 52 -5.03 -9.96 -6.84
C TYR A 52 -3.56 -9.79 -7.26
N MET A 53 -2.73 -9.20 -6.40
CA MET A 53 -1.29 -9.01 -6.60
C MET A 53 -0.45 -10.29 -6.40
N GLY A 54 -1.08 -11.45 -6.22
CA GLY A 54 -0.40 -12.75 -6.16
C GLY A 54 0.36 -13.06 -4.86
N VAL A 55 0.21 -12.24 -3.81
CA VAL A 55 0.93 -12.44 -2.53
C VAL A 55 0.50 -13.73 -1.80
N TRP A 56 -0.74 -14.17 -2.02
CA TRP A 56 -1.27 -15.43 -1.50
C TRP A 56 -2.51 -15.83 -2.32
N ASP A 57 -2.84 -17.12 -2.32
CA ASP A 57 -4.02 -17.69 -2.94
C ASP A 57 -4.48 -18.88 -2.08
N GLU A 58 -5.76 -18.93 -1.71
CA GLU A 58 -6.34 -20.06 -0.96
C GLU A 58 -6.42 -21.33 -1.83
N GLY A 59 -6.55 -21.14 -3.15
CA GLY A 59 -6.97 -22.21 -4.06
C GLY A 59 -8.39 -22.72 -3.76
N ILE A 60 -8.78 -23.82 -4.41
CA ILE A 60 -10.13 -24.39 -4.30
C ILE A 60 -10.33 -25.18 -2.98
N ARG A 61 -9.26 -25.43 -2.22
CA ARG A 61 -9.33 -26.21 -0.98
C ARG A 61 -9.91 -25.38 0.16
N LYS A 62 -10.70 -26.02 1.02
CA LYS A 62 -11.17 -25.44 2.29
C LYS A 62 -10.01 -25.49 3.28
N ASP A 63 -9.38 -24.35 3.53
CA ASP A 63 -8.39 -24.22 4.58
C ASP A 63 -9.10 -23.93 5.92
N GLU A 64 -8.61 -24.53 7.01
CA GLU A 64 -9.20 -24.38 8.35
C GLU A 64 -8.87 -23.01 8.98
N ASP A 65 -7.90 -22.27 8.44
CA ASP A 65 -7.38 -21.03 9.05
C ASP A 65 -7.61 -19.76 8.19
N PHE A 66 -8.72 -19.71 7.44
CA PHE A 66 -9.07 -18.60 6.53
C PHE A 66 -8.99 -17.22 7.19
N TYR A 67 -9.58 -17.04 8.38
CA TYR A 67 -9.62 -15.74 9.04
C TYR A 67 -8.24 -15.26 9.45
N LYS A 68 -7.38 -16.16 9.94
CA LYS A 68 -6.00 -15.81 10.26
C LYS A 68 -5.25 -15.43 8.99
N THR A 69 -5.47 -16.10 7.87
CA THR A 69 -4.85 -15.73 6.58
C THR A 69 -5.31 -14.36 6.08
N VAL A 70 -6.60 -14.02 6.17
CA VAL A 70 -7.16 -12.77 5.61
C VAL A 70 -7.01 -11.58 6.56
N VAL A 71 -7.25 -11.78 7.86
CA VAL A 71 -7.35 -10.72 8.87
C VAL A 71 -6.19 -10.77 9.85
N GLY A 72 -5.79 -11.96 10.30
CA GLY A 72 -4.75 -12.16 11.32
C GLY A 72 -3.32 -11.96 10.82
N ALA A 73 -3.05 -12.27 9.55
CA ALA A 73 -1.70 -12.38 9.02
C ALA A 73 -1.07 -11.00 8.80
N CYS A 74 0.11 -10.80 9.40
CA CYS A 74 0.94 -9.64 9.16
C CYS A 74 1.97 -9.98 8.07
N ARG A 75 1.73 -9.52 6.84
CA ARG A 75 2.62 -9.78 5.69
C ARG A 75 3.62 -8.62 5.52
N LYS A 76 4.92 -8.93 5.52
CA LYS A 76 6.00 -7.93 5.34
C LYS A 76 6.07 -7.39 3.90
N ASN A 77 5.93 -8.27 2.90
CA ASN A 77 6.02 -7.93 1.47
C ASN A 77 4.62 -7.92 0.83
N CYS A 78 3.83 -6.89 1.14
CA CYS A 78 2.44 -6.79 0.68
C CYS A 78 2.20 -5.47 -0.07
N PHE A 79 1.53 -5.58 -1.22
CA PHE A 79 1.06 -4.45 -2.02
C PHE A 79 -0.24 -3.89 -1.43
N TYR A 80 -0.24 -3.47 -0.17
CA TYR A 80 -1.46 -2.92 0.45
C TYR A 80 -1.89 -1.61 -0.22
N TYR A 81 -3.16 -1.54 -0.63
CA TYR A 81 -3.84 -0.31 -0.99
C TYR A 81 -5.20 -0.29 -0.28
N PRO A 82 -5.61 0.82 0.35
CA PRO A 82 -6.88 0.87 1.08
C PRO A 82 -8.06 0.60 0.14
N VAL A 83 -9.04 -0.17 0.61
CA VAL A 83 -10.24 -0.48 -0.17
C VAL A 83 -10.99 0.79 -0.56
N GLN A 84 -11.19 0.98 -1.87
CA GLN A 84 -12.05 2.02 -2.42
C GLN A 84 -13.23 1.40 -3.17
N LYS A 85 -14.42 1.97 -2.99
CA LYS A 85 -15.64 1.52 -3.66
C LYS A 85 -15.56 1.85 -5.15
N SER A 86 -16.02 0.93 -5.99
CA SER A 86 -16.11 1.11 -7.46
C SER A 86 -14.78 1.35 -8.19
N MET A 87 -13.64 1.16 -7.52
CA MET A 87 -12.34 1.23 -8.16
C MET A 87 -11.97 -0.14 -8.74
N MET A 88 -11.44 -0.14 -9.97
CA MET A 88 -10.90 -1.35 -10.59
C MET A 88 -9.50 -1.64 -10.04
N PHE A 89 -9.10 -2.92 -10.05
CA PHE A 89 -7.78 -3.31 -9.56
C PHE A 89 -6.62 -2.61 -10.28
N SER A 90 -6.71 -2.45 -11.61
CA SER A 90 -5.70 -1.75 -12.42
C SER A 90 -5.55 -0.29 -12.02
N ALA A 91 -6.66 0.40 -11.73
CA ALA A 91 -6.63 1.78 -11.25
C ALA A 91 -5.95 1.87 -9.86
N ALA A 92 -6.24 0.92 -8.97
CA ALA A 92 -5.59 0.87 -7.65
C ALA A 92 -4.08 0.59 -7.75
N GLU A 93 -3.65 -0.26 -8.68
CA GLU A 93 -2.24 -0.53 -8.95
C GLU A 93 -1.50 0.74 -9.41
N ILE A 94 -2.08 1.46 -10.38
CA ILE A 94 -1.52 2.73 -10.87
C ILE A 94 -1.42 3.76 -9.74
N LEU A 95 -2.47 3.91 -8.93
CA LEU A 95 -2.48 4.87 -7.82
C LEU A 95 -1.49 4.46 -6.72
N GLN A 96 -1.36 3.18 -6.43
CA GLN A 96 -0.36 2.68 -5.48
C GLN A 96 1.05 3.01 -5.96
N LYS A 97 1.35 2.76 -7.25
CA LYS A 97 2.66 3.06 -7.85
C LYS A 97 2.96 4.56 -7.78
N ARG A 98 2.02 5.41 -8.19
CA ARG A 98 2.14 6.88 -8.10
C ARG A 98 2.40 7.34 -6.66
N ASN A 99 1.68 6.80 -5.69
CA ASN A 99 1.89 7.16 -4.28
C ASN A 99 3.29 6.77 -3.77
N ALA A 100 3.82 5.63 -4.21
CA ALA A 100 5.18 5.23 -3.89
C ALA A 100 6.22 6.16 -4.52
N GLU A 101 6.03 6.54 -5.79
CA GLU A 101 6.88 7.50 -6.51
C GLU A 101 6.86 8.89 -5.84
N TYR A 102 5.68 9.43 -5.52
CA TYR A 102 5.55 10.70 -4.81
C TYR A 102 6.20 10.68 -3.42
N ALA A 103 6.10 9.56 -2.70
CA ALA A 103 6.77 9.41 -1.41
C ALA A 103 8.30 9.44 -1.56
N ALA A 104 8.83 8.80 -2.60
CA ALA A 104 10.26 8.83 -2.92
C ALA A 104 10.74 10.25 -3.29
N ILE A 105 9.99 10.95 -4.15
CA ILE A 105 10.28 12.34 -4.55
C ILE A 105 10.23 13.27 -3.33
N LYS A 106 9.21 13.14 -2.47
CA LYS A 106 9.08 13.95 -1.25
C LYS A 106 10.27 13.75 -0.32
N LYS A 107 10.79 12.52 -0.22
CA LYS A 107 12.00 12.21 0.55
C LYS A 107 13.23 12.89 -0.08
N SER A 108 13.38 12.83 -1.40
CA SER A 108 14.47 13.51 -2.12
C SER A 108 14.45 15.02 -1.89
N ASN A 109 13.29 15.67 -2.07
CA ASN A 109 13.13 17.12 -1.87
C ASN A 109 13.46 17.56 -0.44
N LYS A 110 13.23 16.70 0.56
CA LYS A 110 13.64 16.98 1.94
C LYS A 110 15.16 17.09 2.06
N TYR A 111 15.92 16.19 1.42
CA TYR A 111 17.38 16.26 1.42
C TYR A 111 17.89 17.47 0.66
N THR A 112 17.30 17.79 -0.49
CA THR A 112 17.63 19.00 -1.25
C THR A 112 17.42 20.27 -0.42
N ARG A 113 16.33 20.34 0.35
CA ARG A 113 16.09 21.49 1.23
C ARG A 113 17.14 21.61 2.34
N ILE A 114 17.58 20.49 2.91
CA ILE A 114 18.63 20.47 3.94
C ILE A 114 19.96 20.93 3.34
N SER A 115 20.35 20.46 2.16
CA SER A 115 21.59 20.88 1.52
C SER A 115 21.56 22.37 1.14
N LEU A 116 20.40 22.89 0.73
CA LEU A 116 20.24 24.32 0.44
C LEU A 116 20.45 25.18 1.70
N TRP A 117 19.90 24.76 2.85
CA TRP A 117 20.12 25.45 4.12
C TRP A 117 21.59 25.42 4.57
N LEU A 118 22.28 24.29 4.37
CA LEU A 118 23.71 24.19 4.66
C LEU A 118 24.55 25.11 3.77
N ALA A 119 24.26 25.16 2.47
CA ALA A 119 24.94 26.04 1.54
C ALA A 119 24.71 27.52 1.87
N ALA A 120 23.47 27.90 2.20
CA ALA A 120 23.15 29.26 2.63
C ALA A 120 23.88 29.64 3.93
N GLY A 121 23.94 28.74 4.91
CA GLY A 121 24.70 28.95 6.15
C GLY A 121 26.19 29.14 5.91
N ALA A 122 26.80 28.32 5.05
CA ALA A 122 28.21 28.45 4.67
C ALA A 122 28.51 29.79 3.99
N LEU A 123 27.64 30.24 3.08
CA LEU A 123 27.76 31.55 2.43
C LEU A 123 27.68 32.70 3.45
N LEU A 124 26.75 32.64 4.40
CA LEU A 124 26.63 33.67 5.44
C LEU A 124 27.86 33.73 6.35
N ILE A 125 28.39 32.59 6.77
CA ILE A 125 29.63 32.53 7.58
C ILE A 125 30.79 33.14 6.79
N ASN A 126 30.93 32.79 5.51
CA ASN A 126 32.02 33.29 4.68
C ASN A 126 31.91 34.82 4.48
N ALA A 127 30.69 35.33 4.27
CA ALA A 127 30.44 36.77 4.19
C ALA A 127 30.78 37.49 5.52
N LEU A 128 30.37 36.93 6.66
CA LEU A 128 30.68 37.50 7.99
C LEU A 128 32.20 37.54 8.25
N VAL A 129 32.93 36.47 7.95
CA VAL A 129 34.40 36.44 8.07
C VAL A 129 35.04 37.49 7.17
N GLY A 130 34.53 37.66 5.94
CA GLY A 130 34.98 38.71 5.02
C GLY A 130 34.80 40.12 5.60
N VAL A 131 33.62 40.42 6.15
CA VAL A 131 33.32 41.72 6.77
C VAL A 131 34.20 41.98 7.99
N ILE A 132 34.38 40.98 8.87
CA ILE A 132 35.24 41.12 10.06
C ILE A 132 36.69 41.38 9.65
N ARG A 133 37.21 40.70 8.63
CA ARG A 133 38.57 40.94 8.11
C ARG A 133 38.73 42.34 7.56
N LEU A 134 37.72 42.87 6.86
CA LEU A 134 37.74 44.25 6.36
C LEU A 134 37.68 45.28 7.49
N ALA A 135 36.89 45.02 8.54
CA ALA A 135 36.76 45.91 9.68
C ALA A 135 38.01 45.95 10.59
N ASN A 136 38.76 44.85 10.69
CA ASN A 136 39.99 44.76 11.49
C ASN A 136 41.28 45.04 10.68
N GLY A 137 41.17 45.22 9.36
CA GLY A 137 42.28 45.52 8.45
C GLY A 137 42.31 46.96 7.94
N ALA A 138 41.43 47.82 8.46
CA ALA A 138 41.43 49.27 8.30
C ALA A 138 41.83 49.93 9.62
#